data_AF-A0A4W3JTN8-F1
#
_entry.id   AF-A0A4W3JTN8-F1
#
_cell.length_a   1.000
_cell.length_b   1.000
_cell.length_c   1.000
_cell.angle_alpha   90.00
_cell.angle_beta   90.00
_cell.angle_gamma   90.00
#
_symmetry.space_group_name_H-M   'P 1'
#
loop_
_entity.id
_entity.type
_entity.pdbx_description
1 polymer ?
#
loop_
_entity_poly.entity_id
_entity_poly.type
_entity_poly.pdbx_seq_one_letter_code
_entity_poly.pdbx_strand_id
1 'polypeptide(L)'
;IIGLLNCCHQYSRSEAVLAAAGTCHGLFCTLLERGALFVGQLPDEETALTAPFSAEEKYKIWMRHRYNDCINQLLDLMEHQSHEVQKAALCTLMKFVQMEGKVPLIKYDDDHYTFPHQLLKSIVERLLLAQEVSSIMAPFLEYLEYDDVRYYVMTSATEHALVPVYQQNAFALLSSIHMPNEESELKNFLVKQESEYNDWTVNVGEHKRSFERLWLGFLKQKLPTNLCKKVLVILHESILPHMSSPALMIDFLTAAYEIGGAISLLALNGLFYLIHHHNLEYPNFYKKLYSLLNPCVFHVKYRARFFHLAGLFLSSSHLPVYLVAAFAKRLSRLALTAPPHTLLMIISFICNLIRQHPACRVLINRPDGPTELCDDPFIMEEEPSQCRALESSLWELQTLQKHYHPDVANAANAITKPLSHQEQDLSSLLELTASELFHKETKKKTKRGPLEYKPAEGILRQRDDVVAQYWALE
;
A
#
# COMPACT_ATOMS: atom_id res chain seq x y z
N ILE A 1 7.21 -45.32 7.97
CA ILE A 1 7.07 -44.15 7.08
C ILE A 1 7.24 -42.85 7.86
N ILE A 2 6.45 -42.57 8.90
CA ILE A 2 6.66 -41.42 9.81
C ILE A 2 8.06 -41.43 10.47
N GLY A 3 8.54 -42.62 10.86
CA GLY A 3 9.94 -42.79 11.30
C GLY A 3 10.98 -42.57 10.20
N LEU A 4 10.63 -42.81 8.92
CA LEU A 4 11.50 -42.50 7.78
C LEU A 4 11.50 -40.99 7.49
N LEU A 5 10.38 -40.28 7.66
CA LEU A 5 10.33 -38.82 7.59
C LEU A 5 11.23 -38.19 8.68
N ASN A 6 11.13 -38.67 9.92
CA ASN A 6 12.00 -38.21 11.02
C ASN A 6 13.48 -38.52 10.77
N CYS A 7 13.82 -39.72 10.32
CA CYS A 7 15.21 -40.06 9.99
C CYS A 7 15.71 -39.26 8.77
N CYS A 8 14.95 -39.16 7.69
CA CYS A 8 15.38 -38.42 6.50
C CYS A 8 15.54 -36.92 6.76
N HIS A 9 14.74 -36.35 7.66
CA HIS A 9 14.90 -34.97 8.15
C HIS A 9 16.22 -34.80 8.91
N GLN A 10 16.60 -35.76 9.78
CA GLN A 10 17.87 -35.74 10.51
C GLN A 10 19.11 -35.90 9.62
N TYR A 11 19.00 -36.56 8.45
CA TYR A 11 20.13 -36.82 7.54
C TYR A 11 20.16 -35.91 6.29
N SER A 12 19.33 -34.87 6.23
CA SER A 12 19.33 -33.81 5.19
C SER A 12 19.37 -34.31 3.73
N ARG A 13 18.75 -35.47 3.44
CA ARG A 13 18.65 -36.00 2.06
C ARG A 13 17.35 -35.55 1.41
N SER A 14 17.39 -34.44 0.68
CA SER A 14 16.21 -33.81 0.06
C SER A 14 15.37 -34.78 -0.80
N GLU A 15 16.00 -35.63 -1.62
CA GLU A 15 15.30 -36.61 -2.47
C GLU A 15 14.51 -37.66 -1.67
N ALA A 16 15.07 -38.12 -0.55
CA ALA A 16 14.42 -39.11 0.31
C ALA A 16 13.23 -38.49 1.06
N VAL A 17 13.34 -37.22 1.44
CA VAL A 17 12.25 -36.46 2.07
C VAL A 17 11.11 -36.23 1.06
N LEU A 18 11.43 -35.88 -0.19
CA LEU A 18 10.44 -35.72 -1.27
C LEU A 18 9.68 -37.02 -1.55
N ALA A 19 10.39 -38.14 -1.68
CA ALA A 19 9.78 -39.45 -1.89
C ALA A 19 8.90 -39.88 -0.69
N ALA A 20 9.35 -39.59 0.54
CA ALA A 20 8.59 -39.88 1.75
C ALA A 20 7.32 -39.02 1.86
N ALA A 21 7.39 -37.71 1.55
CA ALA A 21 6.24 -36.82 1.51
C ALA A 21 5.21 -37.28 0.44
N GLY A 22 5.68 -37.64 -0.76
CA GLY A 22 4.82 -38.20 -1.81
C GLY A 22 4.16 -39.54 -1.43
N THR A 23 4.88 -40.40 -0.69
CA THR A 23 4.31 -41.66 -0.19
C THR A 23 3.27 -41.41 0.89
N CYS A 24 3.51 -40.46 1.81
CA CYS A 24 2.53 -40.08 2.83
C CYS A 24 1.28 -39.46 2.22
N HIS A 25 1.45 -38.62 1.19
CA HIS A 25 0.36 -38.09 0.41
C HIS A 25 -0.53 -39.22 -0.15
N GLY A 26 0.04 -40.17 -0.89
CA GLY A 26 -0.72 -41.28 -1.47
C GLY A 26 -1.38 -42.17 -0.41
N LEU A 27 -0.66 -42.51 0.66
CA LEU A 27 -1.19 -43.35 1.74
C LEU A 27 -2.38 -42.70 2.44
N PHE A 28 -2.22 -41.48 2.95
CA PHE A 28 -3.27 -40.85 3.74
C PHE A 28 -4.44 -40.35 2.91
N CYS A 29 -4.24 -39.93 1.66
CA CYS A 29 -5.36 -39.63 0.77
C CYS A 29 -6.21 -40.88 0.48
N THR A 30 -5.59 -42.03 0.20
CA THR A 30 -6.35 -43.27 -0.02
C THR A 30 -7.03 -43.79 1.26
N LEU A 31 -6.46 -43.55 2.44
CA LEU A 31 -7.09 -43.88 3.71
C LEU A 31 -8.28 -42.97 4.05
N LEU A 32 -8.18 -41.68 3.72
CA LEU A 32 -9.28 -40.71 3.83
C LEU A 32 -10.44 -41.10 2.90
N GLU A 33 -10.16 -41.41 1.64
CA GLU A 33 -11.18 -41.86 0.66
C GLU A 33 -11.92 -43.12 1.10
N ARG A 34 -11.23 -44.05 1.77
CA ARG A 34 -11.81 -45.30 2.27
C ARG A 34 -12.57 -45.13 3.59
N GLY A 35 -12.57 -43.95 4.21
CA GLY A 35 -13.15 -43.75 5.54
C GLY A 35 -12.46 -44.56 6.64
N ALA A 36 -11.16 -44.83 6.48
CA ALA A 36 -10.36 -45.65 7.39
C ALA A 36 -9.83 -44.88 8.62
N LEU A 37 -10.23 -43.62 8.77
CA LEU A 37 -9.86 -42.74 9.89
C LEU A 37 -11.07 -42.51 10.79
N PHE A 38 -10.81 -42.28 12.08
CA PHE A 38 -11.86 -42.03 13.06
C PHE A 38 -12.56 -40.70 12.79
N VAL A 39 -13.89 -40.68 12.81
CA VAL A 39 -14.72 -39.49 12.62
C VAL A 39 -15.34 -39.08 13.95
N GLY A 40 -15.21 -37.82 14.34
CA GLY A 40 -15.67 -37.28 15.63
C GLY A 40 -14.58 -36.55 16.41
N GLN A 41 -14.83 -36.24 17.68
CA GLN A 41 -13.81 -35.67 18.57
C GLN A 41 -12.77 -36.75 18.90
N LEU A 42 -11.50 -36.50 18.57
CA LEU A 42 -10.41 -37.46 18.74
C LEU A 42 -10.09 -37.64 20.24
N PRO A 43 -10.27 -38.84 20.82
CA PRO A 43 -9.86 -39.12 22.20
C PRO A 43 -8.33 -39.25 22.31
N ASP A 44 -7.79 -38.95 23.49
CA ASP A 44 -6.36 -39.12 23.79
C ASP A 44 -5.94 -40.58 23.60
N GLU A 45 -4.73 -40.79 23.05
CA GLU A 45 -4.22 -42.13 22.67
C GLU A 45 -4.24 -43.11 23.86
N GLU A 46 -3.94 -42.63 25.06
CA GLU A 46 -3.98 -43.43 26.30
C GLU A 46 -5.41 -43.78 26.74
N THR A 47 -6.36 -42.85 26.59
CA THR A 47 -7.76 -43.05 26.98
C THR A 47 -8.49 -44.00 26.02
N ALA A 48 -8.17 -43.92 24.72
CA ALA A 48 -8.75 -44.76 23.67
C ALA A 48 -8.42 -46.26 23.86
N LEU A 49 -7.27 -46.58 24.48
CA LEU A 49 -6.89 -47.96 24.79
C LEU A 49 -7.78 -48.57 25.87
N THR A 50 -8.19 -47.77 26.86
CA THR A 50 -9.00 -48.19 28.02
C THR A 50 -10.52 -48.13 27.77
N ALA A 51 -10.97 -47.31 26.84
CA ALA A 51 -12.38 -47.12 26.50
C ALA A 51 -13.01 -48.34 25.79
N PRO A 52 -14.35 -48.51 25.86
CA PRO A 52 -15.07 -49.66 25.29
C PRO A 52 -15.29 -49.53 23.77
N PHE A 53 -14.27 -49.10 23.03
CA PHE A 53 -14.30 -49.06 21.57
C PHE A 53 -14.04 -50.45 20.98
N SER A 54 -14.65 -50.75 19.85
CA SER A 54 -14.35 -51.94 19.06
C SER A 54 -12.90 -51.95 18.56
N ALA A 55 -12.36 -53.11 18.22
CA ALA A 55 -10.98 -53.22 17.69
C ALA A 55 -10.78 -52.38 16.42
N GLU A 56 -11.82 -52.27 15.59
CA GLU A 56 -11.81 -51.44 14.37
C GLU A 56 -11.79 -49.95 14.70
N GLU A 57 -12.56 -49.49 15.68
CA GLU A 57 -12.55 -48.09 16.12
C GLU A 57 -11.21 -47.70 16.77
N LYS A 58 -10.63 -48.58 17.60
CA LYS A 58 -9.30 -48.36 18.18
C LYS A 58 -8.23 -48.20 17.09
N TYR A 59 -8.30 -49.02 16.03
CA TYR A 59 -7.42 -48.87 14.86
C TYR A 59 -7.63 -47.54 14.13
N LYS A 60 -8.89 -47.14 13.88
CA LYS A 60 -9.23 -45.86 13.25
C LYS A 60 -8.74 -44.65 14.06
N ILE A 61 -8.82 -44.71 15.39
CA ILE A 61 -8.31 -43.67 16.31
C ILE A 61 -6.79 -43.56 16.21
N TRP A 62 -6.08 -44.70 16.31
CA TRP A 62 -4.63 -44.73 16.18
C TRP A 62 -4.15 -44.20 14.82
N MET A 63 -4.83 -44.58 13.73
CA MET A 63 -4.53 -44.08 12.39
C MET A 63 -4.71 -42.56 12.29
N ARG A 64 -5.70 -41.97 12.98
CA ARG A 64 -5.90 -40.53 13.02
C ARG A 64 -4.81 -39.80 13.81
N HIS A 65 -4.29 -40.37 14.90
CA HIS A 65 -3.11 -39.85 15.59
C HIS A 65 -1.87 -39.83 14.67
N ARG A 66 -1.62 -40.93 13.96
CA ARG A 66 -0.51 -41.01 12.99
C ARG A 66 -0.68 -40.05 11.80
N TYR A 67 -1.91 -39.78 11.38
CA TYR A 67 -2.21 -38.76 10.38
C TYR A 67 -1.87 -37.35 10.91
N ASN A 68 -2.26 -37.01 12.14
CA ASN A 68 -1.90 -35.74 12.78
C ASN A 68 -0.38 -35.59 12.94
N ASP A 69 0.34 -36.66 13.29
CA ASP A 69 1.80 -36.65 13.34
C ASP A 69 2.42 -36.35 11.97
N CYS A 70 1.85 -36.92 10.90
CA CYS A 70 2.26 -36.64 9.53
C CYS A 70 2.02 -35.17 9.16
N ILE A 71 0.88 -34.59 9.55
CA ILE A 71 0.60 -33.16 9.35
C ILE A 71 1.66 -32.31 10.05
N ASN A 72 1.94 -32.59 11.33
CA ASN A 72 2.93 -31.84 12.10
C ASN A 72 4.33 -31.91 11.47
N GLN A 73 4.75 -33.09 11.00
CA GLN A 73 6.00 -33.24 10.27
C GLN A 73 6.03 -32.45 8.96
N LEU A 74 4.95 -32.46 8.18
CA LEU A 74 4.85 -31.68 6.94
C LEU A 74 4.87 -30.16 7.21
N LEU A 75 4.24 -29.72 8.30
CA LEU A 75 4.29 -28.33 8.75
C LEU A 75 5.74 -27.93 9.09
N ASP A 76 6.50 -28.78 9.77
CA ASP A 76 7.91 -28.51 10.07
C ASP A 76 8.78 -28.51 8.79
N LEU A 77 8.45 -29.32 7.78
CA LEU A 77 9.12 -29.32 6.48
C LEU A 77 8.88 -28.04 5.66
N MET A 78 7.91 -27.19 6.02
CA MET A 78 7.76 -25.87 5.40
C MET A 78 8.95 -24.95 5.73
N GLU A 79 9.70 -25.19 6.81
CA GLU A 79 10.90 -24.40 7.15
C GLU A 79 12.20 -25.08 6.68
N HIS A 80 12.12 -26.10 5.83
CA HIS A 80 13.28 -26.84 5.35
C HIS A 80 14.19 -25.99 4.44
N GLN A 81 15.50 -26.26 4.41
CA GLN A 81 16.49 -25.50 3.61
C GLN A 81 16.29 -25.59 2.08
N SER A 82 15.55 -26.60 1.61
CA SER A 82 15.33 -26.86 0.17
C SER A 82 13.96 -26.38 -0.27
N HIS A 83 13.91 -25.46 -1.24
CA HIS A 83 12.67 -24.92 -1.79
C HIS A 83 11.74 -25.98 -2.42
N GLU A 84 12.31 -27.04 -3.01
CA GLU A 84 11.52 -28.14 -3.57
C GLU A 84 10.77 -28.93 -2.49
N VAL A 85 11.44 -29.17 -1.36
CA VAL A 85 10.85 -29.84 -0.18
C VAL A 85 9.75 -28.98 0.42
N GLN A 86 9.98 -27.67 0.57
CA GLN A 86 8.99 -26.73 1.07
C GLN A 86 7.72 -26.73 0.20
N LYS A 87 7.88 -26.65 -1.12
CA LYS A 87 6.76 -26.68 -2.08
C LYS A 87 6.01 -28.01 -2.03
N ALA A 88 6.73 -29.13 -1.99
CA ALA A 88 6.10 -30.46 -1.91
C ALA A 88 5.31 -30.65 -0.60
N ALA A 89 5.83 -30.15 0.52
CA ALA A 89 5.14 -30.16 1.81
C ALA A 89 3.85 -29.34 1.75
N LEU A 90 3.92 -28.09 1.26
CA LEU A 90 2.74 -27.24 1.11
C LEU A 90 1.68 -27.87 0.19
N CYS A 91 2.07 -28.35 -1.00
CA CYS A 91 1.13 -28.99 -1.92
C CYS A 91 0.48 -30.24 -1.28
N THR A 92 1.22 -31.00 -0.48
CA THR A 92 0.68 -32.18 0.22
C THR A 92 -0.33 -31.77 1.30
N LEU A 93 0.00 -30.75 2.09
CA LEU A 93 -0.89 -30.19 3.12
C LEU A 93 -2.18 -29.62 2.51
N MET A 94 -2.09 -28.88 1.41
CA MET A 94 -3.28 -28.35 0.71
C MET A 94 -4.15 -29.45 0.10
N LYS A 95 -3.55 -30.57 -0.34
CA LYS A 95 -4.32 -31.76 -0.75
C LYS A 95 -5.00 -32.44 0.44
N PHE A 96 -4.38 -32.46 1.62
CA PHE A 96 -5.04 -32.92 2.84
C PHE A 96 -6.23 -32.03 3.21
N VAL A 97 -6.10 -30.70 3.11
CA VAL A 97 -7.24 -29.76 3.23
C VAL A 97 -8.34 -30.11 2.22
N GLN A 98 -8.01 -30.35 0.96
CA GLN A 98 -9.00 -30.73 -0.04
C GLN A 98 -9.70 -32.06 0.30
N MET A 99 -8.97 -33.05 0.79
CA MET A 99 -9.51 -34.38 1.10
C MET A 99 -10.34 -34.39 2.38
N GLU A 100 -9.90 -33.69 3.44
CA GLU A 100 -10.71 -33.51 4.65
C GLU A 100 -11.99 -32.71 4.38
N GLY A 101 -11.96 -31.79 3.43
CA GLY A 101 -13.16 -31.10 2.97
C GLY A 101 -14.15 -32.03 2.26
N LYS A 102 -13.67 -33.01 1.49
CA LYS A 102 -14.53 -34.02 0.83
C LYS A 102 -15.04 -35.08 1.79
N VAL A 103 -14.20 -35.51 2.74
CA VAL A 103 -14.52 -36.53 3.74
C VAL A 103 -14.26 -35.93 5.14
N PRO A 104 -15.25 -35.22 5.71
CA PRO A 104 -15.09 -34.55 6.99
C PRO A 104 -14.74 -35.51 8.13
N LEU A 105 -13.63 -35.23 8.82
CA LEU A 105 -13.20 -35.96 10.01
C LEU A 105 -14.00 -35.57 11.27
N ILE A 106 -14.73 -34.46 11.20
CA ILE A 106 -15.69 -34.01 12.21
C ILE A 106 -17.00 -33.84 11.47
N LYS A 107 -18.03 -34.59 11.88
CA LYS A 107 -19.39 -34.40 11.39
C LYS A 107 -20.13 -33.52 12.38
N TYR A 108 -20.75 -32.47 11.87
CA TYR A 108 -21.76 -31.70 12.60
C TYR A 108 -23.13 -32.34 12.30
N ASP A 109 -24.08 -32.19 13.22
CA ASP A 109 -25.41 -32.83 13.12
C ASP A 109 -26.24 -32.32 11.92
N ASP A 110 -25.83 -31.21 11.30
CA ASP A 110 -26.47 -30.63 10.13
C ASP A 110 -25.60 -30.83 8.87
N ASP A 111 -26.23 -31.12 7.72
CA ASP A 111 -25.63 -31.27 6.37
C ASP A 111 -25.03 -29.96 5.80
N HIS A 112 -24.46 -29.10 6.64
CA HIS A 112 -23.81 -27.86 6.23
C HIS A 112 -22.42 -28.11 5.65
N TYR A 113 -22.04 -27.24 4.71
CA TYR A 113 -20.70 -27.19 4.13
C TYR A 113 -19.64 -27.15 5.23
N THR A 114 -18.79 -28.19 5.28
CA THR A 114 -17.76 -28.36 6.31
C THR A 114 -16.36 -28.19 5.71
N PHE A 115 -15.66 -27.14 6.14
CA PHE A 115 -14.28 -26.87 5.72
C PHE A 115 -13.28 -27.22 6.84
N PRO A 116 -12.10 -27.80 6.53
CA PRO A 116 -11.07 -28.13 7.51
C PRO A 116 -10.28 -26.88 7.94
N HIS A 117 -10.96 -26.01 8.68
CA HIS A 117 -10.43 -24.73 9.13
C HIS A 117 -9.20 -24.87 10.05
N GLN A 118 -9.17 -25.89 10.92
CA GLN A 118 -8.06 -26.10 11.86
C GLN A 118 -6.75 -26.41 11.12
N LEU A 119 -6.78 -27.29 10.12
CA LEU A 119 -5.60 -27.64 9.33
C LEU A 119 -5.12 -26.42 8.53
N LEU A 120 -6.03 -25.72 7.85
CA LEU A 120 -5.67 -24.51 7.10
C LEU A 120 -5.08 -23.43 8.02
N LYS A 121 -5.65 -23.24 9.20
CA LYS A 121 -5.13 -22.31 10.20
C LYS A 121 -3.69 -22.63 10.59
N SER A 122 -3.36 -23.90 10.88
CA SER A 122 -2.00 -24.31 11.20
C SER A 122 -1.02 -24.06 10.04
N ILE A 123 -1.45 -24.27 8.78
CA ILE A 123 -0.64 -23.96 7.59
C ILE A 123 -0.36 -22.45 7.50
N VAL A 124 -1.39 -21.62 7.68
CA VAL A 124 -1.27 -20.14 7.62
C VAL A 124 -0.37 -19.63 8.75
N GLU A 125 -0.53 -20.14 9.98
CA GLU A 125 0.31 -19.74 11.11
C GLU A 125 1.79 -20.06 10.88
N ARG A 126 2.10 -21.26 10.37
CA ARG A 126 3.47 -21.64 10.00
C ARG A 126 4.01 -20.77 8.86
N LEU A 127 3.21 -20.50 7.83
CA LEU A 127 3.60 -19.64 6.70
C LEU A 127 3.95 -18.22 7.18
N LEU A 128 3.18 -17.67 8.11
CA LEU A 128 3.39 -16.31 8.61
C LEU A 128 4.60 -16.22 9.55
N LEU A 129 4.94 -17.28 10.30
CA LEU A 129 6.08 -17.33 11.20
C LEU A 129 7.41 -17.69 10.52
N ALA A 130 7.37 -18.24 9.31
CA ALA A 130 8.56 -18.67 8.57
C ALA A 130 9.53 -17.49 8.26
N GLN A 131 10.84 -17.77 8.37
CA GLN A 131 11.89 -16.77 8.12
C GLN A 131 12.11 -16.48 6.63
N GLU A 132 12.01 -17.50 5.77
CA GLU A 132 12.14 -17.39 4.32
C GLU A 132 10.84 -17.79 3.62
N VAL A 133 10.03 -16.80 3.25
CA VAL A 133 8.67 -17.08 2.74
C VAL A 133 8.55 -16.92 1.23
N SER A 134 9.53 -16.32 0.53
CA SER A 134 9.42 -16.03 -0.90
C SER A 134 9.11 -17.27 -1.75
N SER A 135 9.69 -18.41 -1.41
CA SER A 135 9.55 -19.67 -2.17
C SER A 135 8.22 -20.39 -1.91
N ILE A 136 7.59 -20.15 -0.76
CA ILE A 136 6.35 -20.81 -0.32
C ILE A 136 5.14 -19.92 -0.54
N MET A 137 5.32 -18.59 -0.42
CA MET A 137 4.27 -17.60 -0.60
C MET A 137 3.66 -17.72 -1.99
N ALA A 138 4.47 -17.65 -3.06
CA ALA A 138 3.94 -17.66 -4.42
C ALA A 138 3.06 -18.89 -4.73
N PRO A 139 3.50 -20.15 -4.45
CA PRO A 139 2.63 -21.31 -4.57
C PRO A 139 1.40 -21.27 -3.66
N PHE A 140 1.51 -20.68 -2.46
CA PHE A 140 0.34 -20.53 -1.57
C PHE A 140 -0.68 -19.52 -2.11
N LEU A 141 -0.22 -18.43 -2.72
CA LEU A 141 -1.09 -17.40 -3.30
C LEU A 141 -1.94 -17.93 -4.46
N GLU A 142 -1.46 -18.93 -5.21
CA GLU A 142 -2.27 -19.64 -6.22
C GLU A 142 -3.53 -20.27 -5.59
N TYR A 143 -3.45 -20.74 -4.34
CA TYR A 143 -4.63 -21.28 -3.64
C TYR A 143 -5.59 -20.21 -3.13
N LEU A 144 -5.19 -18.94 -3.06
CA LEU A 144 -6.11 -17.84 -2.72
C LEU A 144 -7.07 -17.48 -3.86
N GLU A 145 -6.86 -18.03 -5.06
CA GLU A 145 -7.84 -17.96 -6.16
C GLU A 145 -9.11 -18.77 -5.86
N TYR A 146 -9.05 -19.69 -4.90
CA TYR A 146 -10.23 -20.41 -4.42
C TYR A 146 -10.98 -19.60 -3.37
N ASP A 147 -12.27 -19.42 -3.57
CA ASP A 147 -13.13 -18.56 -2.77
C ASP A 147 -13.22 -19.06 -1.30
N ASP A 148 -13.31 -20.37 -1.14
CA ASP A 148 -13.37 -21.04 0.16
C ASP A 148 -12.08 -20.89 0.96
N VAL A 149 -10.95 -21.19 0.31
CA VAL A 149 -9.62 -21.00 0.91
C VAL A 149 -9.43 -19.55 1.30
N ARG A 150 -9.71 -18.60 0.40
CA ARG A 150 -9.58 -17.16 0.68
C ARG A 150 -10.39 -16.74 1.90
N TYR A 151 -11.65 -17.15 2.01
CA TYR A 151 -12.49 -16.84 3.17
C TYR A 151 -11.89 -17.39 4.48
N TYR A 152 -11.52 -18.67 4.50
CA TYR A 152 -11.00 -19.28 5.71
C TYR A 152 -9.58 -18.82 6.06
N VAL A 153 -8.75 -18.44 5.09
CA VAL A 153 -7.47 -17.77 5.36
C VAL A 153 -7.71 -16.43 6.06
N MET A 154 -8.68 -15.63 5.59
CA MET A 154 -9.00 -14.34 6.20
C MET A 154 -9.49 -14.46 7.64
N THR A 155 -10.24 -15.52 7.97
CA THR A 155 -10.71 -15.78 9.34
C THR A 155 -9.63 -16.42 10.23
N SER A 156 -8.69 -17.18 9.64
CA SER A 156 -7.63 -17.90 10.35
C SER A 156 -6.45 -17.02 10.74
N ALA A 157 -6.18 -15.95 9.99
CA ALA A 157 -5.09 -15.02 10.26
C ALA A 157 -5.39 -14.17 11.50
N THR A 158 -5.37 -14.81 12.67
CA THR A 158 -5.62 -14.21 13.97
C THR A 158 -4.41 -13.47 14.51
N GLU A 159 -4.65 -12.57 15.46
CA GLU A 159 -3.72 -11.63 16.09
C GLU A 159 -2.53 -12.33 16.78
N HIS A 160 -1.55 -12.81 16.01
CA HIS A 160 -0.28 -13.33 16.54
C HIS A 160 0.72 -12.20 16.79
N ALA A 161 1.57 -12.42 17.79
CA ALA A 161 2.40 -11.42 18.44
C ALA A 161 3.38 -10.71 17.49
N LEU A 162 3.75 -9.49 17.92
CA LEU A 162 4.65 -8.41 17.44
C LEU A 162 5.98 -8.78 16.73
N VAL A 163 6.16 -9.96 16.17
CA VAL A 163 7.40 -10.36 15.49
C VAL A 163 7.51 -9.62 14.15
N PRO A 164 8.61 -8.91 13.86
CA PRO A 164 8.77 -8.17 12.60
C PRO A 164 8.65 -9.04 11.33
N VAL A 165 9.11 -10.29 11.41
CA VAL A 165 8.99 -11.29 10.33
C VAL A 165 7.52 -11.57 10.02
N TYR A 166 6.72 -11.82 11.07
CA TYR A 166 5.28 -12.01 10.95
C TYR A 166 4.61 -10.82 10.26
N GLN A 167 4.93 -9.59 10.67
CA GLN A 167 4.33 -8.38 10.09
C GLN A 167 4.63 -8.23 8.60
N GLN A 168 5.85 -8.57 8.16
CA GLN A 168 6.26 -8.48 6.77
C GLN A 168 5.59 -9.55 5.91
N ASN A 169 5.47 -10.78 6.43
CA ASN A 169 4.81 -11.91 5.77
C ASN A 169 3.29 -11.71 5.70
N ALA A 170 2.69 -11.27 6.81
CA ALA A 170 1.27 -10.93 6.88
C ALA A 170 0.94 -9.82 5.89
N PHE A 171 1.72 -8.74 5.83
CA PHE A 171 1.51 -7.70 4.83
C PHE A 171 1.57 -8.25 3.39
N ALA A 172 2.53 -9.10 3.08
CA ALA A 172 2.66 -9.71 1.75
C ALA A 172 1.41 -10.53 1.40
N LEU A 173 0.95 -11.40 2.31
CA LEU A 173 -0.27 -12.19 2.16
C LEU A 173 -1.50 -11.30 1.97
N LEU A 174 -1.69 -10.31 2.85
CA LEU A 174 -2.84 -9.39 2.82
C LEU A 174 -2.90 -8.56 1.54
N SER A 175 -1.75 -8.07 1.08
CA SER A 175 -1.66 -7.25 -0.14
C SER A 175 -1.99 -8.01 -1.42
N SER A 176 -1.94 -9.35 -1.39
CA SER A 176 -2.25 -10.21 -2.54
C SER A 176 -3.68 -10.75 -2.55
N ILE A 177 -4.49 -10.50 -1.51
CA ILE A 177 -5.88 -10.96 -1.47
C ILE A 177 -6.70 -10.11 -2.45
N HIS A 178 -7.21 -10.75 -3.49
CA HIS A 178 -8.15 -10.13 -4.43
C HIS A 178 -9.58 -10.40 -3.95
N MET A 179 -10.35 -9.34 -3.76
CA MET A 179 -11.73 -9.42 -3.26
C MET A 179 -12.73 -9.42 -4.42
N PRO A 180 -13.76 -10.30 -4.38
CA PRO A 180 -14.79 -10.32 -5.40
C PRO A 180 -15.69 -9.08 -5.27
N ASN A 181 -16.06 -8.50 -6.40
CA ASN A 181 -16.95 -7.34 -6.47
C ASN A 181 -18.41 -7.78 -6.63
N GLU A 182 -18.64 -8.89 -7.32
CA GLU A 182 -19.96 -9.44 -7.59
C GLU A 182 -20.13 -10.85 -7.03
N GLU A 183 -21.36 -11.23 -6.68
CA GLU A 183 -21.68 -12.61 -6.26
C GLU A 183 -21.45 -13.63 -7.39
N SER A 184 -21.54 -13.17 -8.64
CA SER A 184 -21.31 -13.98 -9.85
C SER A 184 -19.87 -14.49 -9.98
N GLU A 185 -18.93 -13.90 -9.25
CA GLU A 185 -17.50 -14.25 -9.24
C GLU A 185 -17.19 -15.40 -8.26
N LEU A 186 -18.09 -15.68 -7.29
CA LEU A 186 -17.94 -16.76 -6.32
C LEU A 186 -18.32 -18.11 -6.94
N LYS A 187 -17.38 -18.75 -7.62
CA LYS A 187 -17.60 -20.02 -8.35
C LYS A 187 -16.46 -21.01 -8.21
N ASN A 188 -15.30 -20.57 -7.72
CA ASN A 188 -14.09 -21.37 -7.70
C ASN A 188 -13.82 -21.89 -6.30
N PHE A 189 -14.33 -23.07 -5.98
CA PHE A 189 -14.13 -23.71 -4.68
C PHE A 189 -13.11 -24.84 -4.76
N LEU A 190 -12.18 -24.89 -3.80
CA LEU A 190 -11.20 -25.98 -3.66
C LEU A 190 -11.90 -27.28 -3.23
N VAL A 191 -12.84 -27.16 -2.30
CA VAL A 191 -13.64 -28.27 -1.76
C VAL A 191 -15.01 -28.24 -2.43
N LYS A 192 -15.28 -29.28 -3.22
CA LYS A 192 -16.59 -29.53 -3.84
C LYS A 192 -17.25 -30.70 -3.12
N GLN A 193 -18.36 -30.45 -2.44
CA GLN A 193 -19.16 -31.49 -1.77
C GLN A 193 -20.33 -31.90 -2.69
N GLU A 194 -20.73 -33.18 -2.65
CA GLU A 194 -21.71 -33.77 -3.57
C GLU A 194 -23.18 -33.57 -3.13
N SER A 195 -23.47 -32.71 -2.16
CA SER A 195 -24.84 -32.48 -1.68
C SER A 195 -25.71 -31.73 -2.69
N GLU A 196 -26.97 -32.13 -2.82
CA GLU A 196 -28.01 -31.46 -3.64
C GLU A 196 -28.23 -29.99 -3.22
N TYR A 197 -27.83 -29.65 -2.00
CA TYR A 197 -27.69 -28.30 -1.48
C TYR A 197 -26.20 -27.99 -1.31
N ASN A 198 -25.56 -27.48 -2.37
CA ASN A 198 -24.24 -26.86 -2.30
C ASN A 198 -24.37 -25.46 -1.67
N ASP A 199 -24.91 -25.39 -0.45
CA ASP A 199 -25.10 -24.13 0.27
C ASP A 199 -23.78 -23.70 0.91
N TRP A 200 -22.79 -23.37 0.07
CA TRP A 200 -21.80 -22.38 0.47
C TRP A 200 -22.56 -21.07 0.71
N THR A 201 -22.93 -20.82 1.97
CA THR A 201 -23.77 -19.67 2.36
C THR A 201 -22.99 -18.38 2.54
N VAL A 202 -21.66 -18.41 2.36
CA VAL A 202 -20.82 -17.23 2.57
C VAL A 202 -20.94 -16.32 1.36
N ASN A 203 -21.71 -15.26 1.52
CA ASN A 203 -21.91 -14.23 0.52
C ASN A 203 -20.72 -13.25 0.45
N VAL A 204 -20.72 -12.41 -0.59
CA VAL A 204 -19.71 -11.35 -0.76
C VAL A 204 -19.67 -10.41 0.46
N GLY A 205 -20.80 -10.20 1.15
CA GLY A 205 -20.87 -9.41 2.37
C GLY A 205 -20.00 -9.96 3.52
N GLU A 206 -20.06 -11.26 3.77
CA GLU A 206 -19.24 -11.93 4.79
C GLU A 206 -17.75 -11.97 4.40
N HIS A 207 -17.44 -12.08 3.11
CA HIS A 207 -16.07 -11.90 2.62
C HIS A 207 -15.55 -10.49 2.96
N LYS A 208 -16.33 -9.44 2.65
CA LYS A 208 -15.94 -8.05 2.97
C LYS A 208 -15.78 -7.80 4.47
N ARG A 209 -16.66 -8.38 5.31
CA ARG A 209 -16.56 -8.32 6.78
C ARG A 209 -15.29 -9.01 7.29
N SER A 210 -14.97 -10.17 6.74
CA SER A 210 -13.77 -10.92 7.13
C SER A 210 -12.50 -10.20 6.69
N PHE A 211 -12.47 -9.64 5.48
CA PHE A 211 -11.40 -8.80 4.98
C PHE A 211 -11.18 -7.55 5.86
N GLU A 212 -12.26 -6.87 6.26
CA GLU A 212 -12.20 -5.73 7.17
C GLU A 212 -11.62 -6.12 8.53
N ARG A 213 -12.15 -7.17 9.17
CA ARG A 213 -11.65 -7.64 10.48
C ARG A 213 -10.17 -7.97 10.44
N LEU A 214 -9.73 -8.60 9.35
CA LEU A 214 -8.35 -8.98 9.12
C LEU A 214 -7.43 -7.76 9.02
N TRP A 215 -7.77 -6.78 8.18
CA TRP A 215 -7.00 -5.54 8.05
C TRP A 215 -6.99 -4.72 9.34
N LEU A 216 -8.12 -4.61 10.04
CA LEU A 216 -8.19 -3.92 11.33
C LEU A 216 -7.33 -4.65 12.38
N GLY A 217 -7.37 -5.97 12.44
CA GLY A 217 -6.52 -6.79 13.31
C GLY A 217 -5.03 -6.58 13.04
N PHE A 218 -4.63 -6.52 11.77
CA PHE A 218 -3.27 -6.22 11.36
C PHE A 218 -2.83 -4.80 11.74
N LEU A 219 -3.71 -3.80 11.52
CA LEU A 219 -3.42 -2.38 11.79
C LEU A 219 -3.42 -2.01 13.27
N LYS A 220 -4.08 -2.80 14.14
CA LYS A 220 -3.97 -2.65 15.60
C LYS A 220 -2.54 -2.88 16.10
N GLN A 221 -1.72 -3.62 15.36
CA GLN A 221 -0.34 -3.88 15.74
C GLN A 221 0.52 -2.62 15.55
N LYS A 222 1.59 -2.49 16.36
CA LYS A 222 2.56 -1.40 16.16
C LYS A 222 3.39 -1.68 14.90
N LEU A 223 3.01 -1.06 13.78
CA LEU A 223 3.66 -1.25 12.48
C LEU A 223 4.92 -0.37 12.34
N PRO A 224 6.03 -0.93 11.82
CA PRO A 224 7.17 -0.16 11.36
C PRO A 224 6.79 0.89 10.31
N THR A 225 7.50 2.02 10.29
CA THR A 225 7.21 3.14 9.37
C THR A 225 7.23 2.74 7.90
N ASN A 226 8.07 1.78 7.51
CA ASN A 226 8.13 1.28 6.14
C ASN A 226 6.89 0.48 5.76
N LEU A 227 6.36 -0.36 6.67
CA LEU A 227 5.13 -1.12 6.43
C LEU A 227 3.92 -0.20 6.40
N CYS A 228 3.84 0.76 7.33
CA CYS A 228 2.79 1.78 7.33
C CYS A 228 2.72 2.53 5.98
N LYS A 229 3.86 2.96 5.43
CA LYS A 229 3.91 3.58 4.09
C LYS A 229 3.40 2.65 2.98
N LYS A 230 3.79 1.37 2.99
CA LYS A 230 3.32 0.40 1.99
C LYS A 230 1.80 0.21 2.05
N VAL A 231 1.22 0.11 3.24
CA VAL A 231 -0.23 0.03 3.43
C VAL A 231 -0.91 1.28 2.88
N LEU A 232 -0.46 2.47 3.28
CA LEU A 232 -1.07 3.74 2.86
C LEU A 232 -0.99 3.99 1.33
N VAL A 233 -0.02 3.40 0.64
CA VAL A 233 0.12 3.51 -0.83
C VAL A 233 -1.00 2.78 -1.58
N ILE A 234 -1.46 1.64 -1.04
CA ILE A 234 -2.47 0.77 -1.68
C ILE A 234 -3.86 0.93 -1.06
N LEU A 235 -3.97 1.66 0.06
CA LEU A 235 -5.17 1.74 0.90
C LEU A 235 -6.42 2.19 0.14
N HIS A 236 -6.34 3.28 -0.63
CA HIS A 236 -7.51 3.88 -1.31
C HIS A 236 -7.97 3.07 -2.53
N GLU A 237 -7.07 2.33 -3.18
CA GLU A 237 -7.37 1.55 -4.40
C GLU A 237 -7.76 0.10 -4.10
N SER A 238 -7.10 -0.55 -3.13
CA SER A 238 -7.18 -2.00 -2.93
C SER A 238 -7.72 -2.45 -1.58
N ILE A 239 -7.87 -1.54 -0.62
CA ILE A 239 -8.32 -1.89 0.74
C ILE A 239 -9.70 -1.30 1.02
N LEU A 240 -9.83 0.03 0.99
CA LEU A 240 -11.07 0.72 1.34
C LEU A 240 -12.29 0.30 0.49
N PRO A 241 -12.19 0.10 -0.84
CA PRO A 241 -13.35 -0.30 -1.65
C PRO A 241 -13.94 -1.67 -1.28
N HIS A 242 -13.15 -2.54 -0.65
CA HIS A 242 -13.53 -3.91 -0.32
C HIS A 242 -13.86 -4.12 1.16
N MET A 243 -13.85 -3.07 1.98
CA MET A 243 -14.29 -3.13 3.37
C MET A 243 -15.82 -2.98 3.47
N SER A 244 -16.44 -3.64 4.46
CA SER A 244 -17.88 -3.51 4.71
C SER A 244 -18.26 -2.14 5.29
N SER A 245 -17.37 -1.53 6.07
CA SER A 245 -17.54 -0.26 6.78
C SER A 245 -16.20 0.48 6.79
N PRO A 246 -15.80 1.11 5.66
CA PRO A 246 -14.51 1.77 5.52
C PRO A 246 -14.27 2.92 6.51
N ALA A 247 -15.34 3.48 7.09
CA ALA A 247 -15.28 4.53 8.11
C ALA A 247 -14.48 4.14 9.36
N LEU A 248 -14.36 2.85 9.68
CA LEU A 248 -13.53 2.37 10.80
C LEU A 248 -12.03 2.70 10.63
N MET A 249 -11.60 3.01 9.40
CA MET A 249 -10.21 3.39 9.11
C MET A 249 -9.89 4.84 9.48
N ILE A 250 -10.88 5.64 9.88
CA ILE A 250 -10.70 7.08 10.15
C ILE A 250 -9.68 7.33 11.26
N ASP A 251 -9.71 6.57 12.35
CA ASP A 251 -8.81 6.78 13.50
C ASP A 251 -7.36 6.49 13.11
N PHE A 252 -7.15 5.40 12.36
CA PHE A 252 -5.83 5.06 11.80
C PHE A 252 -5.34 6.13 10.83
N LEU A 253 -6.19 6.58 9.92
CA LEU A 253 -5.85 7.61 8.94
C LEU A 253 -5.57 8.97 9.59
N THR A 254 -6.35 9.35 10.59
CA THR A 254 -6.16 10.59 11.35
C THR A 254 -4.84 10.56 12.11
N ALA A 255 -4.55 9.45 12.82
CA ALA A 255 -3.26 9.26 13.47
C ALA A 255 -2.09 9.30 12.46
N ALA A 256 -2.22 8.62 11.32
CA ALA A 256 -1.22 8.65 10.25
C ALA A 256 -1.03 10.05 9.66
N TYR A 257 -2.11 10.82 9.56
CA TYR A 257 -2.11 12.19 9.06
C TYR A 257 -1.48 13.17 10.04
N GLU A 258 -1.55 12.92 11.34
CA GLU A 258 -0.92 13.74 12.38
C GLU A 258 0.60 13.58 12.48
N ILE A 259 1.14 12.38 12.16
CA ILE A 259 2.59 12.07 12.25
C ILE A 259 3.48 13.05 11.47
N GLY A 260 3.03 13.52 10.31
CA GLY A 260 3.79 14.42 9.44
C GLY A 260 4.64 13.71 8.38
N GLY A 261 5.23 14.52 7.50
CA GLY A 261 6.13 14.04 6.44
C GLY A 261 5.42 13.17 5.40
N ALA A 262 6.12 12.16 4.87
CA ALA A 262 5.60 11.32 3.78
C ALA A 262 4.38 10.49 4.18
N ILE A 263 4.21 10.14 5.46
CA ILE A 263 3.08 9.34 5.95
C ILE A 263 1.78 10.14 5.84
N SER A 264 1.78 11.41 6.28
CA SER A 264 0.61 12.28 6.15
C SER A 264 0.19 12.50 4.69
N LEU A 265 1.15 12.65 3.79
CA LEU A 265 0.84 12.83 2.36
C LEU A 265 0.19 11.59 1.75
N LEU A 266 0.58 10.39 2.19
CA LEU A 266 -0.04 9.14 1.75
C LEU A 266 -1.43 8.96 2.37
N ALA A 267 -1.57 9.23 3.67
CA ALA A 267 -2.84 9.15 4.39
C ALA A 267 -3.91 10.08 3.79
N LEU A 268 -3.51 11.20 3.17
CA LEU A 268 -4.43 12.11 2.51
C LEU A 268 -5.25 11.43 1.39
N ASN A 269 -4.72 10.44 0.66
CA ASN A 269 -5.49 9.69 -0.34
C ASN A 269 -6.61 8.86 0.32
N GLY A 270 -6.30 8.20 1.44
CA GLY A 270 -7.30 7.43 2.20
C GLY A 270 -8.36 8.33 2.82
N LEU A 271 -7.97 9.46 3.40
CA LEU A 271 -8.91 10.46 3.92
C LEU A 271 -9.79 11.02 2.80
N PHE A 272 -9.22 11.34 1.64
CA PHE A 272 -9.99 11.79 0.48
C PHE A 272 -11.06 10.78 0.07
N TYR A 273 -10.69 9.50 0.00
CA TYR A 273 -11.62 8.43 -0.33
C TYR A 273 -12.80 8.40 0.64
N LEU A 274 -12.53 8.48 1.96
CA LEU A 274 -13.58 8.49 2.98
C LEU A 274 -14.47 9.75 2.92
N ILE A 275 -13.86 10.92 2.68
CA ILE A 275 -14.60 12.18 2.52
C ILE A 275 -15.54 12.10 1.31
N HIS A 276 -15.04 11.62 0.17
CA HIS A 276 -15.76 11.60 -1.10
C HIS A 276 -16.82 10.50 -1.19
N HIS A 277 -16.50 9.27 -0.78
CA HIS A 277 -17.41 8.12 -0.93
C HIS A 277 -18.29 7.86 0.29
N HIS A 278 -17.84 8.26 1.49
CA HIS A 278 -18.56 8.01 2.74
C HIS A 278 -19.03 9.29 3.43
N ASN A 279 -18.94 10.46 2.77
CA ASN A 279 -19.37 11.78 3.28
C ASN A 279 -18.81 12.08 4.67
N LEU A 280 -17.58 11.66 4.92
CA LEU A 280 -16.96 11.80 6.23
C LEU A 280 -16.46 13.24 6.41
N GLU A 281 -16.84 13.90 7.49
CA GLU A 281 -16.36 15.25 7.82
C GLU A 281 -15.04 15.18 8.58
N TYR A 282 -13.97 15.73 7.99
CA TYR A 282 -12.69 15.89 8.68
C TYR A 282 -12.52 17.33 9.19
N PRO A 283 -12.45 17.55 10.52
CA PRO A 283 -12.38 18.89 11.09
C PRO A 283 -11.08 19.60 10.69
N ASN A 284 -11.17 20.90 10.38
CA ASN A 284 -10.01 21.75 10.04
C ASN A 284 -9.14 21.19 8.90
N PHE A 285 -9.75 20.48 7.94
CA PHE A 285 -9.06 19.86 6.81
C PHE A 285 -8.08 20.80 6.10
N TYR A 286 -8.53 21.98 5.69
CA TYR A 286 -7.71 22.95 4.95
C TYR A 286 -6.57 23.55 5.78
N LYS A 287 -6.77 23.75 7.08
CA LYS A 287 -5.70 24.19 7.99
C LYS A 287 -4.56 23.18 8.00
N LYS A 288 -4.89 21.88 8.10
CA LYS A 288 -3.87 20.83 8.10
C LYS A 288 -3.24 20.65 6.70
N LEU A 289 -4.03 20.70 5.63
CA LEU A 289 -3.51 20.69 4.26
C LEU A 289 -2.51 21.83 4.01
N TYR A 290 -2.81 23.04 4.52
CA TYR A 290 -1.92 24.18 4.45
C TYR A 290 -0.60 23.95 5.21
N SER A 291 -0.67 23.32 6.39
CA SER A 291 0.53 23.00 7.19
C SER A 291 1.46 21.97 6.51
N LEU A 292 0.92 21.10 5.65
CA LEU A 292 1.71 20.11 4.91
C LEU A 292 2.54 20.73 3.78
N LEU A 293 2.19 21.94 3.34
CA LEU A 293 3.00 22.71 2.39
C LEU A 293 4.22 23.27 3.11
N ASN A 294 5.30 22.50 3.10
CA ASN A 294 6.62 22.87 3.60
C ASN A 294 7.68 22.64 2.50
N PRO A 295 8.92 23.15 2.64
CA PRO A 295 9.94 22.99 1.60
C PRO A 295 10.23 21.53 1.23
N CYS A 296 10.09 20.60 2.19
CA CYS A 296 10.33 19.17 1.97
C CYS A 296 9.31 18.54 1.01
N VAL A 297 8.10 19.10 0.87
CA VAL A 297 7.03 18.54 0.01
C VAL A 297 7.45 18.42 -1.46
N PHE A 298 8.41 19.22 -1.91
CA PHE A 298 8.91 19.17 -3.29
C PHE A 298 9.90 18.04 -3.53
N HIS A 299 10.48 17.49 -2.47
CA HIS A 299 11.52 16.45 -2.53
C HIS A 299 10.99 15.06 -2.18
N VAL A 300 9.73 14.95 -1.74
CA VAL A 300 9.11 13.64 -1.43
C VAL A 300 8.77 12.86 -2.70
N LYS A 301 8.97 11.54 -2.65
CA LYS A 301 8.66 10.61 -3.74
C LYS A 301 7.20 10.71 -4.21
N TYR A 302 6.28 11.00 -3.30
CA TYR A 302 4.82 11.00 -3.56
C TYR A 302 4.25 12.39 -3.89
N ARG A 303 5.10 13.35 -4.28
CA ARG A 303 4.67 14.74 -4.57
C ARG A 303 3.59 14.82 -5.66
N ALA A 304 3.69 14.02 -6.71
CA ALA A 304 2.74 14.03 -7.83
C ALA A 304 1.32 13.71 -7.34
N ARG A 305 1.19 12.65 -6.53
CA ARG A 305 -0.09 12.25 -5.90
C ARG A 305 -0.63 13.35 -4.98
N PHE A 306 0.24 13.95 -4.16
CA PHE A 306 -0.17 15.04 -3.28
C PHE A 306 -0.67 16.26 -4.04
N PHE A 307 0.07 16.76 -5.04
CA PHE A 307 -0.34 17.94 -5.80
C PHE A 307 -1.55 17.70 -6.70
N HIS A 308 -1.74 16.46 -7.18
CA HIS A 308 -2.98 16.06 -7.83
C HIS A 308 -4.19 16.22 -6.90
N LEU A 309 -4.11 15.63 -5.70
CA LEU A 309 -5.17 15.78 -4.68
C LEU A 309 -5.36 17.23 -4.24
N ALA A 310 -4.27 17.96 -3.99
CA ALA A 310 -4.35 19.38 -3.61
C ALA A 310 -5.05 20.21 -4.70
N GLY A 311 -4.83 19.89 -5.97
CA GLY A 311 -5.54 20.49 -7.10
C GLY A 311 -7.05 20.22 -7.03
N LEU A 312 -7.44 18.96 -6.79
CA LEU A 312 -8.85 18.57 -6.65
C LEU A 312 -9.53 19.25 -5.44
N PHE A 313 -8.83 19.38 -4.31
CA PHE A 313 -9.36 20.07 -3.14
C PHE A 313 -9.56 21.55 -3.38
N LEU A 314 -8.56 22.21 -3.98
CA LEU A 314 -8.57 23.64 -4.21
C LEU A 314 -9.41 24.07 -5.43
N SER A 315 -9.83 23.13 -6.29
CA SER A 315 -10.81 23.40 -7.36
C SER A 315 -12.26 23.47 -6.88
N SER A 316 -12.52 23.28 -5.59
CA SER A 316 -13.88 23.37 -5.04
C SER A 316 -14.44 24.80 -5.14
N SER A 317 -15.66 24.93 -5.66
CA SER A 317 -16.36 26.20 -5.82
C SER A 317 -16.76 26.87 -4.50
N HIS A 318 -16.83 26.10 -3.40
CA HIS A 318 -17.28 26.57 -2.09
C HIS A 318 -16.15 27.12 -1.22
N LEU A 319 -14.94 27.29 -1.77
CA LEU A 319 -13.81 27.80 -1.01
C LEU A 319 -13.85 29.32 -0.88
N PRO A 320 -13.65 29.85 0.34
CA PRO A 320 -13.54 31.29 0.52
C PRO A 320 -12.24 31.81 -0.08
N VAL A 321 -12.30 33.03 -0.63
CA VAL A 321 -11.18 33.64 -1.36
C VAL A 321 -9.90 33.76 -0.52
N TYR A 322 -10.03 34.08 0.78
CA TYR A 322 -8.88 34.19 1.68
C TYR A 322 -8.06 32.89 1.73
N LEU A 323 -8.74 31.74 1.65
CA LEU A 323 -8.11 30.43 1.74
C LEU A 323 -7.27 30.17 0.49
N VAL A 324 -7.86 30.36 -0.69
CA VAL A 324 -7.16 30.16 -1.97
C VAL A 324 -5.96 31.12 -2.08
N ALA A 325 -6.13 32.37 -1.64
CA ALA A 325 -5.05 33.35 -1.58
C ALA A 325 -3.91 32.91 -0.64
N ALA A 326 -4.24 32.37 0.54
CA ALA A 326 -3.26 31.81 1.47
C ALA A 326 -2.43 30.70 0.81
N PHE A 327 -3.09 29.73 0.18
CA PHE A 327 -2.43 28.64 -0.53
C PHE A 327 -1.54 29.15 -1.67
N ALA A 328 -2.05 30.07 -2.51
CA ALA A 328 -1.28 30.65 -3.61
C ALA A 328 -0.04 31.40 -3.12
N LYS A 329 -0.16 32.23 -2.07
CA LYS A 329 0.96 33.00 -1.50
C LYS A 329 1.99 32.08 -0.81
N ARG A 330 1.54 31.10 -0.03
CA ARG A 330 2.44 30.11 0.60
C ARG A 330 3.21 29.31 -0.44
N LEU A 331 2.54 28.79 -1.48
CA LEU A 331 3.20 28.09 -2.58
C LEU A 331 4.21 28.98 -3.31
N SER A 332 3.87 30.26 -3.51
CA SER A 332 4.78 31.23 -4.16
C SER A 332 6.06 31.45 -3.35
N ARG A 333 5.95 31.53 -2.01
CA ARG A 333 7.13 31.65 -1.15
C ARG A 333 7.96 30.38 -1.09
N LEU A 334 7.32 29.22 -1.01
CA LEU A 334 8.00 27.93 -1.08
C LEU A 334 8.71 27.72 -2.43
N ALA A 335 8.14 28.25 -3.52
CA ALA A 335 8.72 28.16 -4.86
C ALA A 335 10.14 28.75 -4.93
N LEU A 336 10.48 29.76 -4.14
CA LEU A 336 11.83 30.36 -4.13
C LEU A 336 12.95 29.36 -3.81
N THR A 337 12.63 28.28 -3.09
CA THR A 337 13.59 27.21 -2.72
C THR A 337 13.43 25.95 -3.56
N ALA A 338 12.44 25.91 -4.47
CA ALA A 338 12.09 24.71 -5.20
C ALA A 338 13.00 24.48 -6.43
N PRO A 339 13.26 23.22 -6.81
CA PRO A 339 14.04 22.90 -8.02
C PRO A 339 13.23 23.20 -9.31
N PRO A 340 13.90 23.36 -10.47
CA PRO A 340 13.29 23.88 -11.69
C PRO A 340 12.12 23.05 -12.23
N HIS A 341 12.22 21.72 -12.16
CA HIS A 341 11.13 20.84 -12.60
C HIS A 341 9.87 21.00 -11.74
N THR A 342 10.03 21.23 -10.43
CA THR A 342 8.92 21.50 -9.51
C THR A 342 8.38 22.92 -9.70
N LEU A 343 9.23 23.90 -10.00
CA LEU A 343 8.81 25.27 -10.30
C LEU A 343 7.82 25.34 -11.45
N LEU A 344 8.05 24.60 -12.53
CA LEU A 344 7.13 24.52 -13.67
C LEU A 344 5.72 24.09 -13.23
N MET A 345 5.64 23.05 -12.39
CA MET A 345 4.39 22.56 -11.81
C MET A 345 3.75 23.61 -10.87
N ILE A 346 4.51 24.19 -9.93
CA ILE A 346 3.98 25.13 -8.93
C ILE A 346 3.46 26.41 -9.60
N ILE A 347 4.20 26.97 -10.56
CA ILE A 347 3.80 28.19 -11.26
C ILE A 347 2.48 27.95 -12.01
N SER A 348 2.38 26.84 -12.76
CA SER A 348 1.14 26.47 -13.44
C SER A 348 -0.01 26.22 -12.45
N PHE A 349 0.28 25.59 -11.30
CA PHE A 349 -0.70 25.37 -10.23
C PHE A 349 -1.25 26.69 -9.68
N ILE A 350 -0.38 27.64 -9.32
CA ILE A 350 -0.78 28.97 -8.83
C ILE A 350 -1.58 29.73 -9.90
N CYS A 351 -1.15 29.65 -11.17
CA CYS A 351 -1.90 30.27 -12.26
C CYS A 351 -3.31 29.69 -12.40
N ASN A 352 -3.47 28.36 -12.27
CA ASN A 352 -4.78 27.72 -12.30
C ASN A 352 -5.66 28.18 -11.12
N LEU A 353 -5.11 28.27 -9.90
CA LEU A 353 -5.87 28.80 -8.74
C LEU A 353 -6.39 30.22 -8.99
N ILE A 354 -5.56 31.11 -9.57
CA ILE A 354 -5.94 32.50 -9.85
C ILE A 354 -6.94 32.58 -11.02
N ARG A 355 -6.86 31.66 -11.99
CA ARG A 355 -7.85 31.54 -13.07
C ARG A 355 -9.21 31.11 -12.52
N GLN A 356 -9.24 30.12 -11.64
CA GLN A 356 -10.45 29.60 -10.99
C GLN A 356 -11.08 30.62 -10.04
N HIS A 357 -10.26 31.40 -9.33
CA HIS A 357 -10.72 32.41 -8.37
C HIS A 357 -10.25 33.81 -8.77
N PRO A 358 -10.98 34.53 -9.65
CA PRO A 358 -10.59 35.86 -10.14
C PRO A 358 -10.38 36.90 -9.04
N ALA A 359 -11.01 36.74 -7.88
CA ALA A 359 -10.80 37.62 -6.73
C ALA A 359 -9.34 37.58 -6.21
N CYS A 360 -8.59 36.49 -6.46
CA CYS A 360 -7.17 36.39 -6.13
C CYS A 360 -6.26 37.18 -7.10
N ARG A 361 -6.80 37.79 -8.17
CA ARG A 361 -6.01 38.65 -9.09
C ARG A 361 -5.44 39.89 -8.39
N VAL A 362 -6.02 40.29 -7.26
CA VAL A 362 -5.50 41.32 -6.34
C VAL A 362 -4.08 41.00 -5.86
N LEU A 363 -3.66 39.73 -5.88
CA LEU A 363 -2.30 39.35 -5.52
C LEU A 363 -1.27 39.64 -6.63
N ILE A 364 -1.73 39.81 -7.88
CA ILE A 364 -0.89 40.13 -9.05
C ILE A 364 -0.90 41.63 -9.31
N ASN A 365 -2.09 42.24 -9.33
CA ASN A 365 -2.26 43.66 -9.66
C ASN A 365 -3.28 44.31 -8.72
N ARG A 366 -2.90 45.44 -8.13
CA ARG A 366 -3.72 46.24 -7.21
C ARG A 366 -3.86 47.67 -7.73
N PRO A 367 -4.88 47.96 -8.55
CA PRO A 367 -5.08 49.31 -9.06
C PRO A 367 -5.41 50.32 -7.96
N ASP A 368 -6.19 49.90 -6.94
CA ASP A 368 -6.67 50.76 -5.84
C ASP A 368 -5.88 50.57 -4.54
N GLY A 369 -4.72 49.90 -4.59
CA GLY A 369 -3.88 49.63 -3.42
C GLY A 369 -2.93 50.78 -3.06
N PRO A 370 -2.31 50.76 -1.87
CA PRO A 370 -1.24 51.70 -1.56
C PRO A 370 -0.11 51.57 -2.58
N THR A 371 0.39 52.72 -3.07
CA THR A 371 1.43 52.78 -4.12
C THR A 371 2.73 52.10 -3.69
N GLU A 372 3.02 52.12 -2.39
CA GLU A 372 4.14 51.41 -1.78
C GLU A 372 3.66 50.68 -0.52
N LEU A 373 4.07 49.42 -0.39
CA LEU A 373 3.96 48.65 0.86
C LEU A 373 5.35 48.65 1.49
N CYS A 374 5.51 49.24 2.68
CA CYS A 374 6.80 49.23 3.38
C CYS A 374 7.23 47.82 3.80
N ASP A 375 6.27 47.00 4.23
CA ASP A 375 6.47 45.61 4.65
C ASP A 375 5.37 44.70 4.10
N ASP A 376 5.71 43.43 3.84
CA ASP A 376 4.75 42.41 3.43
C ASP A 376 3.92 41.94 4.66
N PRO A 377 2.59 42.14 4.68
CA PRO A 377 1.75 41.75 5.81
C PRO A 377 1.53 40.24 5.93
N PHE A 378 1.96 39.42 4.95
CA PHE A 378 1.72 37.98 4.95
C PHE A 378 2.57 37.23 6.00
N ILE A 379 1.89 36.46 6.85
CA ILE A 379 2.50 35.62 7.90
C ILE A 379 2.36 34.16 7.51
N MET A 380 3.49 33.46 7.33
CA MET A 380 3.52 32.11 6.76
C MET A 380 3.10 31.03 7.77
N GLU A 381 3.48 31.20 9.04
CA GLU A 381 3.33 30.24 10.13
C GLU A 381 1.88 30.12 10.62
N GLU A 382 1.08 31.16 10.38
CA GLU A 382 -0.31 31.26 10.83
C GLU A 382 -1.28 30.40 10.02
N GLU A 383 -2.49 30.26 10.53
CA GLU A 383 -3.58 29.59 9.81
C GLU A 383 -3.97 30.31 8.51
N PRO A 384 -4.56 29.61 7.53
CA PRO A 384 -4.99 30.23 6.27
C PRO A 384 -5.90 31.45 6.45
N SER A 385 -6.73 31.47 7.49
CA SER A 385 -7.64 32.58 7.82
C SER A 385 -6.92 33.79 8.42
N GLN A 386 -5.75 33.61 9.02
CA GLN A 386 -5.02 34.63 9.78
C GLN A 386 -3.72 35.10 9.09
N CYS A 387 -3.29 34.40 8.03
CA CYS A 387 -2.05 34.71 7.31
C CYS A 387 -2.05 36.05 6.54
N ARG A 388 -3.18 36.74 6.42
CA ARG A 388 -3.34 38.04 5.70
C ARG A 388 -2.82 38.02 4.24
N ALA A 389 -2.90 36.88 3.56
CA ALA A 389 -2.42 36.74 2.19
C ALA A 389 -3.08 37.71 1.19
N LEU A 390 -4.38 38.01 1.37
CA LEU A 390 -5.10 38.98 0.54
C LEU A 390 -4.62 40.42 0.70
N GLU A 391 -3.81 40.72 1.72
CA GLU A 391 -3.20 42.03 1.91
C GLU A 391 -1.78 42.10 1.31
N SER A 392 -1.24 40.97 0.85
CA SER A 392 0.08 40.81 0.21
C SER A 392 0.02 40.70 -1.32
N SER A 393 1.17 40.85 -1.99
CA SER A 393 1.35 40.58 -3.43
C SER A 393 2.27 39.37 -3.70
N LEU A 394 2.32 38.87 -4.94
CA LEU A 394 3.15 37.71 -5.34
C LEU A 394 4.52 38.12 -5.92
N TRP A 395 5.33 38.86 -5.15
CA TRP A 395 6.68 39.27 -5.58
C TRP A 395 7.61 38.09 -5.86
N GLU A 396 7.34 36.93 -5.26
CA GLU A 396 8.12 35.72 -5.47
C GLU A 396 8.03 35.24 -6.92
N LEU A 397 6.84 35.32 -7.54
CA LEU A 397 6.65 34.96 -8.95
C LEU A 397 7.32 35.98 -9.88
N GLN A 398 7.32 37.27 -9.53
CA GLN A 398 8.05 38.29 -10.26
C GLN A 398 9.56 38.05 -10.22
N THR A 399 10.09 37.59 -9.08
CA THR A 399 11.50 37.23 -8.93
C THR A 399 11.87 36.04 -9.83
N LEU A 400 10.99 35.03 -9.92
CA LEU A 400 11.16 33.86 -10.79
C LEU A 400 11.12 34.18 -12.29
N GLN A 401 10.68 35.37 -12.70
CA GLN A 401 10.76 35.80 -14.11
C GLN A 401 12.21 35.96 -14.60
N LYS A 402 13.17 36.12 -13.69
CA LYS A 402 14.61 36.20 -13.97
C LYS A 402 15.36 34.91 -13.59
N HIS A 403 14.67 33.77 -13.60
CA HIS A 403 15.25 32.48 -13.25
C HIS A 403 16.26 31.99 -14.31
N TYR A 404 17.29 31.26 -13.89
CA TYR A 404 18.36 30.77 -14.78
C TYR A 404 17.85 29.80 -15.87
N HIS A 405 16.80 29.03 -15.56
CA HIS A 405 16.17 28.12 -16.51
C HIS A 405 15.13 28.85 -17.36
N PRO A 406 15.24 28.85 -18.71
CA PRO A 406 14.39 29.66 -19.58
C PRO A 406 12.91 29.26 -19.52
N ASP A 407 12.59 27.97 -19.43
CA ASP A 407 11.18 27.54 -19.38
C ASP A 407 10.49 27.98 -18.08
N VAL A 408 11.24 28.09 -16.97
CA VAL A 408 10.72 28.58 -15.69
C VAL A 408 10.46 30.08 -15.77
N ALA A 409 11.41 30.85 -16.32
CA ALA A 409 11.24 32.27 -16.57
C ALA A 409 10.03 32.54 -17.49
N ASN A 410 9.87 31.74 -18.56
CA ASN A 410 8.73 31.82 -19.47
C ASN A 410 7.40 31.50 -18.77
N ALA A 411 7.36 30.47 -17.93
CA ALA A 411 6.18 30.12 -17.13
C ALA A 411 5.81 31.25 -16.16
N ALA A 412 6.78 31.83 -15.44
CA ALA A 412 6.55 32.95 -14.54
C ALA A 412 6.07 34.21 -15.28
N ASN A 413 6.59 34.46 -16.49
CA ASN A 413 6.15 35.56 -17.36
C ASN A 413 4.72 35.39 -17.89
N ALA A 414 4.14 34.19 -17.85
CA ALA A 414 2.76 33.96 -18.26
C ALA A 414 1.75 34.72 -17.38
N ILE A 415 2.12 35.03 -16.13
CA ILE A 415 1.30 35.77 -15.17
C ILE A 415 1.12 37.24 -15.55
N THR A 416 2.13 37.83 -16.20
CA THR A 416 2.09 39.23 -16.67
C THR A 416 1.22 39.38 -17.92
N LYS A 417 1.00 38.29 -18.65
CA LYS A 417 0.13 38.27 -19.83
C LYS A 417 -1.34 38.12 -19.38
N PRO A 418 -2.31 38.61 -20.17
CA PRO A 418 -3.72 38.35 -19.87
C PRO A 418 -3.96 36.85 -19.76
N LEU A 419 -4.34 36.39 -18.55
CA LEU A 419 -4.59 34.99 -18.27
C LEU A 419 -5.83 34.54 -19.05
N SER A 420 -5.68 33.52 -19.89
CA SER A 420 -6.80 32.83 -20.52
C SER A 420 -7.72 32.21 -19.48
N HIS A 421 -9.00 32.05 -19.83
CA HIS A 421 -9.95 31.31 -19.00
C HIS A 421 -9.70 29.80 -18.97
N GLN A 422 -9.01 29.24 -19.96
CA GLN A 422 -8.70 27.81 -20.02
C GLN A 422 -7.58 27.43 -19.03
N GLU A 423 -7.81 26.36 -18.28
CA GLU A 423 -6.85 25.78 -17.36
C GLU A 423 -5.73 25.04 -18.09
N GLN A 424 -4.54 25.07 -17.51
CA GLN A 424 -3.43 24.24 -17.99
C GLN A 424 -3.52 22.86 -17.33
N ASP A 425 -3.44 21.81 -18.15
CA ASP A 425 -3.34 20.45 -17.63
C ASP A 425 -1.99 20.26 -16.91
N LEU A 426 -2.06 19.89 -15.63
CA LEU A 426 -0.92 19.69 -14.76
C LEU A 426 -0.37 18.26 -14.83
N SER A 427 -1.10 17.32 -15.42
CA SER A 427 -0.77 15.89 -15.40
C SER A 427 0.65 15.61 -15.88
N SER A 428 1.04 16.24 -17.01
CA SER A 428 2.39 16.13 -17.57
C SER A 428 3.50 16.79 -16.75
N LEU A 429 3.16 17.73 -15.86
CA LEU A 429 4.11 18.47 -15.02
C LEU A 429 4.30 17.82 -13.65
N LEU A 430 3.28 17.11 -13.14
CA LEU A 430 3.31 16.45 -11.83
C LEU A 430 4.44 15.40 -11.74
N GLU A 431 4.66 14.64 -12.81
CA GLU A 431 5.64 13.55 -12.87
C GLU A 431 7.03 14.00 -13.33
N LEU A 432 7.17 15.22 -13.86
CA LEU A 432 8.40 15.70 -14.47
C LEU A 432 9.58 15.63 -13.48
N THR A 433 10.63 14.89 -13.84
CA THR A 433 11.85 14.76 -13.02
C THR A 433 12.99 15.65 -13.53
N ALA A 434 14.00 15.89 -12.68
CA ALA A 434 15.19 16.64 -13.07
C ALA A 434 15.98 15.93 -14.21
N SER A 435 16.02 14.60 -14.20
CA SER A 435 16.64 13.79 -15.26
C SER A 435 15.89 13.91 -16.58
N GLU A 436 14.57 13.88 -16.57
CA GLU A 436 13.77 14.12 -17.77
C GLU A 436 13.95 15.52 -18.34
N LEU A 437 14.00 16.54 -17.47
CA LEU A 437 14.26 17.92 -17.88
C LEU A 437 15.61 18.01 -18.59
N PHE A 438 16.66 17.42 -18.01
CA PHE A 438 17.98 17.36 -18.62
C PHE A 438 17.96 16.59 -19.96
N HIS A 439 17.31 15.43 -20.01
CA HIS A 439 17.18 14.66 -21.24
C HIS A 439 16.43 15.40 -22.34
N LYS A 440 15.39 16.17 -22.00
CA LYS A 440 14.68 17.03 -22.96
C LYS A 440 15.63 18.06 -23.59
N GLU A 441 16.49 18.69 -22.79
CA GLU A 441 17.50 19.63 -23.31
C GLU A 441 18.51 18.95 -24.24
N THR A 442 19.02 17.76 -23.89
CA THR A 442 20.00 17.04 -24.74
C THR A 442 19.47 16.67 -26.13
N LYS A 443 18.14 16.57 -26.28
CA LYS A 443 17.48 16.25 -27.56
C LYS A 443 17.23 17.48 -28.43
N LYS A 444 17.33 18.70 -27.90
CA LYS A 444 17.11 19.93 -28.67
C LYS A 444 18.24 20.08 -29.69
N LYS A 445 17.88 20.08 -30.98
CA LYS A 445 18.82 20.34 -32.07
C LYS A 445 19.02 21.84 -32.25
N THR A 446 20.10 22.37 -31.70
CA THR A 446 20.49 23.78 -31.90
C THR A 446 21.32 23.92 -33.17
N LYS A 447 20.90 24.79 -34.10
CA LYS A 447 21.57 24.96 -35.41
C LYS A 447 22.96 25.61 -35.29
N ARG A 448 23.20 26.41 -34.25
CA ARG A 448 24.49 27.00 -33.84
C ARG A 448 24.48 27.18 -32.33
N GLY A 449 25.55 26.80 -31.63
CA GLY A 449 25.73 27.15 -30.23
C GLY A 449 26.06 28.64 -30.09
N PRO A 450 25.56 29.34 -29.07
CA PRO A 450 26.01 30.70 -28.78
C PRO A 450 27.51 30.67 -28.45
N LEU A 451 28.30 31.47 -29.15
CA LEU A 451 29.73 31.64 -28.87
C LEU A 451 29.90 32.95 -28.09
N GLU A 452 30.73 32.89 -27.05
CA GLU A 452 31.11 34.08 -26.31
C GLU A 452 32.01 34.97 -27.17
N TYR A 453 31.69 36.27 -27.24
CA TYR A 453 32.49 37.24 -28.01
C TYR A 453 33.86 37.49 -27.36
N LYS A 454 33.92 37.44 -26.03
CA LYS A 454 35.16 37.64 -25.27
C LYS A 454 35.99 36.36 -25.31
N PRO A 455 37.23 36.39 -25.82
CA PRO A 455 38.12 35.23 -25.76
C PRO A 455 38.49 34.93 -24.31
N ALA A 456 38.54 33.66 -23.94
CA ALA A 456 39.01 33.25 -22.62
C ALA A 456 40.54 33.42 -22.54
N GLU A 457 41.02 34.36 -21.70
CA GLU A 457 42.46 34.61 -21.47
C GLU A 457 43.09 33.60 -20.49
N GLY A 458 42.28 32.69 -19.94
CA GLY A 458 42.65 31.60 -19.03
C GLY A 458 41.45 31.15 -18.17
N ILE A 459 41.59 30.07 -17.41
CA ILE A 459 40.50 29.49 -16.60
C ILE A 459 40.08 30.43 -15.44
N LEU A 460 41.02 31.18 -14.85
CA LEU A 460 40.80 32.12 -13.73
C LEU A 460 41.54 33.47 -13.95
N ARG A 461 41.67 33.93 -15.19
CA ARG A 461 42.58 35.05 -15.54
C ARG A 461 41.87 36.36 -15.91
N GLN A 462 40.54 36.41 -15.92
CA GLN A 462 39.83 37.67 -16.16
C GLN A 462 39.92 38.59 -14.93
N ARG A 463 40.20 39.88 -15.13
CA ARG A 463 40.44 40.87 -14.06
C ARG A 463 39.27 41.09 -13.09
N ASP A 464 38.05 40.71 -13.49
CA ASP A 464 36.82 40.84 -12.68
C ASP A 464 36.25 39.48 -12.25
N ASP A 465 37.01 38.39 -12.41
CA ASP A 465 36.52 37.06 -12.07
C ASP A 465 36.52 36.84 -10.55
N VAL A 466 35.32 36.82 -9.97
CA VAL A 466 35.10 36.51 -8.55
C VAL A 466 35.69 35.16 -8.19
N VAL A 467 35.72 34.19 -9.11
CA VAL A 467 36.27 32.86 -8.83
C VAL A 467 37.78 32.93 -8.61
N ALA A 468 38.50 33.76 -9.37
CA ALA A 468 39.94 33.98 -9.22
C ALA A 468 40.32 34.65 -7.88
N GLN A 469 39.37 35.33 -7.22
CA GLN A 469 39.59 35.93 -5.89
C GLN A 469 39.61 34.87 -4.77
N TYR A 470 38.88 33.77 -4.94
CA TYR A 470 38.71 32.74 -3.90
C TYR A 470 39.40 31.40 -4.22
N TRP A 471 39.82 31.19 -5.46
CA TRP A 471 40.44 29.94 -5.92
C TRP A 471 41.78 30.21 -6.60
N ALA A 472 42.80 29.47 -6.19
CA ALA A 472 44.09 29.43 -6.87
C ALA A 472 44.20 28.13 -7.68
N LEU A 473 44.72 28.23 -8.89
CA LEU A 473 45.17 27.08 -9.68
C LEU A 473 46.62 26.80 -9.26
N GLU A 474 46.87 25.68 -8.60
CA GLU A 474 48.23 25.15 -8.38
C GLU A 474 48.80 24.47 -9.63
#